data_AF-A0A3M1NJF9-F1
#
_entry.id   AF-A0A3M1NJF9-F1
#
_cell.length_a   1.000
_cell.length_b   1.000
_cell.length_c   1.000
_cell.angle_alpha   90.00
_cell.angle_beta   90.00
_cell.angle_gamma   90.00
#
_symmetry.space_group_name_H-M   'P 1'
#
loop_
_entity.id
_entity.type
_entity.pdbx_description
1 polymer ?
#
loop_
_entity_poly.entity_id
_entity_poly.type
_entity_poly.pdbx_seq_one_letter_code
_entity_poly.pdbx_strand_id
1 'polypeptide(L)' 'VKHIIVEKGKPVMIDFERCHYTKKPKNVTQFCQFLISEQVEKILNRKGLGFDKEKMKRLAQEYKRTLKRSALKKIIALV' A
#
# COMPACT_ATOMS: atom_id res chain seq x y z
N VAL A 1 6.56 6.84 12.77
CA VAL A 1 6.12 5.82 13.75
C VAL A 1 6.26 4.43 13.12
N LYS A 2 6.75 3.43 13.85
CA LYS A 2 6.98 2.06 13.34
C LYS A 2 5.85 1.15 13.84
N HIS A 3 4.83 0.91 13.02
CA HIS A 3 3.66 0.05 13.37
C HIS A 3 3.71 -1.35 12.74
N ILE A 4 4.89 -1.75 12.24
CA ILE A 4 5.10 -3.05 11.59
C ILE A 4 6.32 -3.70 12.25
N ILE A 5 6.11 -4.90 12.79
CA ILE A 5 7.19 -5.81 13.22
C ILE A 5 7.45 -6.78 12.07
N VAL A 6 8.72 -7.05 11.75
CA VAL A 6 9.08 -8.07 10.76
C VAL A 6 9.81 -9.19 11.48
N GLU A 7 9.20 -10.37 11.55
CA GLU A 7 9.78 -11.56 12.15
C GLU A 7 9.93 -12.65 11.08
N LYS A 8 11.15 -13.17 10.87
CA LYS A 8 11.44 -14.24 9.89
C LYS A 8 10.84 -13.96 8.49
N GLY A 9 10.89 -12.70 8.05
CA GLY A 9 10.35 -12.26 6.76
C GLY A 9 8.82 -12.05 6.73
N LYS A 10 8.12 -12.23 7.85
CA LYS A 10 6.67 -12.01 7.95
C LYS A 10 6.39 -10.66 8.60
N PRO A 11 5.78 -9.69 7.87
CA PRO A 11 5.35 -8.44 8.45
C PRO A 11 4.06 -8.64 9.27
N VAL A 12 4.03 -8.11 10.49
CA VAL A 12 2.89 -8.11 11.40
C VAL A 12 2.58 -6.67 11.78
N MET A 13 1.34 -6.24 11.55
CA MET A 13 0.85 -4.94 12.03
C MET A 13 0.54 -5.01 13.52
N ILE A 14 0.91 -3.96 14.24
CA ILE A 14 0.61 -3.77 15.66
C ILE A 14 -0.07 -2.41 15.84
N ASP A 15 -0.46 -2.08 17.07
CA ASP A 15 -1.04 -0.78 17.43
C ASP A 15 -2.38 -0.51 16.72
N PHE A 16 -3.42 -1.20 17.19
CA PHE A 16 -4.80 -1.13 16.67
C PHE A 16 -5.70 -0.18 17.48
N GLU A 17 -5.15 0.61 18.42
CA GLU A 17 -5.95 1.46 19.32
C GLU A 17 -6.83 2.47 18.57
N ARG A 18 -6.40 2.88 17.37
CA ARG A 18 -7.13 3.84 16.50
C ARG A 18 -7.95 3.17 15.40
N CYS A 19 -7.96 1.84 15.35
CA CYS A 19 -8.71 1.11 14.34
C CYS A 19 -10.21 1.16 14.63
N HIS A 20 -10.99 1.35 13.58
CA HIS A 20 -12.44 1.38 13.66
C HIS A 20 -13.04 0.84 12.36
N TYR A 21 -14.27 0.33 12.46
CA TYR A 21 -15.03 -0.08 11.30
C TYR A 21 -15.41 1.12 10.45
N THR A 22 -15.26 1.00 9.13
CA THR A 22 -15.65 2.02 8.18
C THR A 22 -16.09 1.41 6.86
N LYS A 23 -17.11 2.00 6.24
CA LYS A 23 -17.55 1.64 4.88
C LYS A 23 -16.57 2.14 3.81
N LYS A 24 -15.64 3.04 4.15
CA LYS A 24 -14.68 3.67 3.23
C LYS A 24 -13.26 3.63 3.79
N PRO A 25 -12.62 2.44 3.86
CA PRO A 25 -11.27 2.30 4.39
C PRO A 25 -10.25 3.05 3.53
N LYS A 26 -9.27 3.68 4.19
CA LYS A 26 -8.22 4.49 3.54
C LYS A 26 -6.83 3.85 3.55
N ASN A 27 -6.66 2.77 4.32
CA ASN A 27 -5.37 2.10 4.54
C ASN A 27 -4.65 1.70 3.24
N VAL A 28 -5.35 1.09 2.27
CA VAL A 28 -4.77 0.70 0.97
C VAL A 28 -4.26 1.92 0.20
N THR A 29 -5.05 2.99 0.13
CA THR A 29 -4.65 4.21 -0.59
C THR A 29 -3.49 4.93 0.09
N GLN A 30 -3.46 4.94 1.43
CA GLN A 30 -2.34 5.50 2.20
C GLN A 30 -1.06 4.68 1.97
N PHE A 31 -1.17 3.35 1.91
CA PHE A 31 -0.03 2.49 1.60
C PHE A 31 0.49 2.71 0.18
N CYS A 32 -0.39 2.81 -0.82
CA CYS A 32 0.01 3.16 -2.19
C CYS A 32 0.71 4.52 -2.24
N GLN A 33 0.19 5.52 -1.51
CA GLN A 33 0.82 6.84 -1.40
C GLN A 33 2.22 6.78 -0.77
N PHE A 34 2.40 5.93 0.24
CA PHE A 34 3.71 5.68 0.86
C PHE A 34 4.70 5.07 -0.13
N LEU A 35 4.29 4.05 -0.89
CA LEU A 35 5.14 3.39 -1.88
C LEU A 35 5.62 4.35 -2.98
N ILE A 36 4.74 5.22 -3.47
CA ILE A 36 5.08 6.20 -4.54
C ILE A 36 5.79 7.45 -4.02
N SER A 37 6.05 7.54 -2.70
CA SER A 37 6.82 8.65 -2.14
C SER A 37 8.27 8.55 -2.60
N GLU A 38 8.88 9.70 -2.90
CA GLU A 38 10.20 9.76 -3.55
C GLU A 38 11.28 8.96 -2.80
N GLN A 39 11.31 9.06 -1.47
CA GLN A 39 12.29 8.35 -0.65
C GLN A 39 12.10 6.83 -0.73
N VAL A 40 10.86 6.35 -0.64
CA VAL A 40 10.54 4.91 -0.67
C VAL A 40 10.78 4.34 -2.06
N GLU A 41 10.34 5.06 -3.10
CA GLU A 41 10.56 4.71 -4.50
C GLU A 41 12.06 4.54 -4.80
N LYS A 42 12.91 5.47 -4.35
CA LYS A 42 14.38 5.35 -4.48
C LYS A 42 14.92 4.10 -3.79
N ILE A 43 14.44 3.77 -2.59
CA ILE A 43 14.87 2.58 -1.84
C ILE A 43 14.46 1.31 -2.57
N LEU A 44 13.22 1.24 -3.08
CA LEU A 44 12.70 0.07 -3.78
C LEU A 44 13.42 -0.15 -5.11
N ASN A 45 13.64 0.91 -5.89
CA ASN A 45 14.41 0.85 -7.13
C ASN A 45 15.84 0.32 -6.91
N ARG A 46 16.54 0.78 -5.86
CA ARG A 46 17.88 0.28 -5.48
C ARG A 46 17.90 -1.20 -5.12
N LYS A 47 16.76 -1.77 -4.71
CA LYS A 47 16.60 -3.18 -4.38
C LYS A 47 16.07 -4.04 -5.54
N GLY A 48 15.89 -3.44 -6.73
CA GLY A 48 15.30 -4.13 -7.88
C GLY A 48 13.79 -4.35 -7.76
N LEU A 49 13.12 -3.64 -6.85
CA LEU A 49 11.67 -3.73 -6.57
C LEU A 49 10.91 -2.52 -7.13
N GLY A 50 11.38 -1.97 -8.25
CA GLY A 50 10.73 -0.85 -8.92
C GLY A 50 9.38 -1.23 -9.52
N PHE A 51 8.46 -0.28 -9.58
CA PHE A 51 7.12 -0.49 -10.16
C PHE A 51 6.64 0.79 -10.89
N ASP A 52 5.62 0.65 -11.74
CA ASP A 52 5.04 1.78 -12.47
C ASP A 52 4.19 2.66 -11.52
N LYS A 53 4.75 3.81 -11.15
CA LYS A 53 4.15 4.82 -10.28
C LYS A 53 2.83 5.36 -10.79
N GLU A 54 2.73 5.67 -12.08
CA GLU A 54 1.52 6.25 -12.68
C GLU A 54 0.41 5.21 -12.76
N LYS A 55 0.76 3.94 -13.03
CA LYS A 55 -0.18 2.83 -12.94
C LYS A 55 -0.65 2.60 -11.50
N MET A 56 0.25 2.64 -10.50
CA MET A 56 -0.13 2.52 -9.09
C MET A 56 -1.12 3.62 -8.68
N LYS A 57 -0.84 4.88 -9.05
CA LYS A 57 -1.71 6.03 -8.74
C LYS A 57 -3.11 5.86 -9.34
N ARG A 58 -3.22 5.46 -10.60
CA ARG A 58 -4.51 5.21 -11.27
C ARG A 58 -5.29 4.08 -10.60
N LEU A 59 -4.63 2.96 -10.29
CA LEU A 59 -5.27 1.82 -9.62
C LEU A 59 -5.72 2.17 -8.20
N ALA A 60 -4.94 2.95 -7.45
CA ALA A 60 -5.33 3.42 -6.12
C ALA A 60 -6.58 4.33 -6.17
N GLN A 61 -6.68 5.19 -7.19
CA GLN A 61 -7.88 6.01 -7.42
C GLN A 61 -9.09 5.15 -7.79
N GLU A 62 -8.93 4.14 -8.65
CA GLU A 62 -9.99 3.16 -8.99
C GLU A 62 -10.46 2.42 -7.73
N TYR A 63 -9.53 1.94 -6.90
CA TYR A 63 -9.85 1.28 -5.64
C TYR A 63 -10.59 2.22 -4.68
N LYS A 64 -10.14 3.47 -4.51
CA LYS A 64 -10.82 4.45 -3.64
C LYS A 64 -12.27 4.70 -4.05
N ARG A 65 -12.54 4.74 -5.35
CA ARG A 65 -13.88 5.00 -5.90
C ARG A 65 -14.80 3.78 -5.80
N THR A 66 -14.26 2.58 -6.00
CA THR A 66 -15.07 1.36 -6.19
C THR A 66 -15.05 0.41 -5.00
N LEU A 67 -13.98 0.42 -4.21
CA LEU A 67 -13.67 -0.53 -3.13
C LEU A 67 -13.76 -2.00 -3.55
N LYS A 68 -13.62 -2.28 -4.85
CA LYS A 68 -13.75 -3.63 -5.41
C LYS A 68 -12.48 -4.44 -5.20
N ARG A 69 -12.65 -5.73 -4.90
CA ARG A 69 -11.55 -6.70 -4.80
C ARG A 69 -10.77 -6.85 -6.11
N SER A 70 -11.41 -6.65 -7.27
CA SER A 70 -10.73 -6.68 -8.57
C SER A 70 -9.68 -5.57 -8.70
N ALA A 71 -9.99 -4.35 -8.26
CA ALA A 71 -9.03 -3.25 -8.25
C ALA A 71 -7.87 -3.53 -7.28
N LEU A 72 -8.15 -4.08 -6.10
CA LEU A 72 -7.12 -4.50 -5.15
C LEU A 72 -6.18 -5.56 -5.73
N LYS A 73 -6.70 -6.58 -6.44
CA LYS A 73 -5.87 -7.60 -7.11
C LYS A 73 -4.90 -6.98 -8.12
N LYS A 74 -5.34 -5.98 -8.89
CA LYS A 74 -4.48 -5.26 -9.84
C LYS A 74 -3.37 -4.49 -9.14
N ILE A 75 -3.63 -3.90 -7.97
CA ILE A 75 -2.62 -3.21 -7.16
C ILE A 75 -1.57 -4.21 -6.67
N ILE A 76 -2.01 -5.35 -6.12
CA ILE A 76 -1.09 -6.38 -5.60
C ILE A 76 -0.22 -6.95 -6.71
N ALA A 77 -0.75 -7.16 -7.92
CA ALA A 77 0.03 -7.69 -9.05
C ALA A 77 1.09 -6.72 -9.61
N LEU A 78 1.13 -5.47 -9.14
CA LEU A 78 2.08 -4.46 -9.60
C LEU A 78 3.35 -4.39 -8.74
N VAL A 79 3.35 -5.04 -7.57
CA VAL A 79 4.42 -5.05 -6.56
C VAL A 79 4.82 -6.47 -6.20
#